data_AF-A0A7R9ZYT1-F1
#
_entry.id   AF-A0A7R9ZYT1-F1
#
_cell.length_a   1.000
_cell.length_b   1.000
_cell.length_c   1.000
_cell.angle_alpha   90.00
_cell.angle_beta   90.00
_cell.angle_gamma   90.00
#
_symmetry.space_group_name_H-M   'P 1'
#
loop_
_entity.id
_entity.type
_entity.pdbx_description
1 polymer ?
#
loop_
_entity_poly.entity_id
_entity_poly.type
_entity_poly.pdbx_seq_one_letter_code
_entity_poly.pdbx_strand_id
1 'polypeptide(L)'
;GPPGRELVEVSAQESRFDRDVDDGSALNGVDVHGVTLSVAGRTLLQEAHLQLVPGERYGFIGANGAGKSTLLRCMADKRIPGYPQGSVTVLVEQEDVGDERDPVVSVLGSNEELATLRAEETLLAAGL
;
A
#
# COMPACT_ATOMS: atom_id res chain seq x y z
N GLY A 1 -20.43 10.55 -9.88
CA GLY A 1 -19.16 10.89 -9.21
C GLY A 1 -18.07 11.06 -10.26
N PRO A 2 -16.99 11.79 -9.97
CA PRO A 2 -15.94 12.05 -10.97
C PRO A 2 -15.26 10.74 -11.41
N PRO A 3 -14.80 10.63 -12.67
CA PRO A 3 -14.15 9.45 -13.19
C PRO A 3 -12.72 9.32 -12.63
N GLY A 4 -12.34 8.14 -12.14
CA GLY A 4 -10.95 7.79 -11.83
C GLY A 4 -10.63 7.36 -10.39
N ARG A 5 -11.55 7.54 -9.42
CA ARG A 5 -11.37 6.90 -8.11
C ARG A 5 -11.97 5.50 -8.17
N GLU A 6 -11.10 4.50 -8.15
CA GLU A 6 -11.47 3.11 -7.88
C GLU A 6 -12.46 3.09 -6.70
N LEU A 7 -13.65 2.55 -6.93
CA LEU A 7 -14.75 2.57 -5.96
C LEU A 7 -14.42 1.53 -4.88
N VAL A 8 -13.68 1.97 -3.86
CA VAL A 8 -13.30 1.14 -2.72
C VAL A 8 -14.32 1.37 -1.60
N GLU A 9 -14.93 0.28 -1.15
CA GLU A 9 -15.85 0.24 -0.01
C GLU A 9 -15.15 -0.48 1.13
N VAL A 10 -15.18 0.15 2.31
CA VAL A 10 -14.54 -0.39 3.51
C VAL A 10 -15.55 -0.34 4.65
N SER A 11 -15.72 -1.46 5.33
CA SER A 11 -16.47 -1.54 6.59
C SER A 11 -15.64 -2.26 7.64
N ALA A 12 -15.96 -2.01 8.90
CA ALA A 12 -15.40 -2.73 10.03
C ALA A 12 -16.45 -2.80 11.14
N GLN A 13 -16.29 -3.74 12.07
CA GLN A 13 -17.11 -3.76 13.27
C GLN A 13 -16.60 -2.67 14.22
N GLU A 14 -17.43 -1.67 14.46
CA GLU A 14 -17.16 -0.70 15.51
C GLU A 14 -17.39 -1.35 16.87
N SER A 15 -16.31 -1.72 17.55
CA SER A 15 -16.38 -2.18 18.93
C SER A 15 -16.82 -1.03 19.83
N ARG A 16 -17.97 -1.18 20.49
CA ARG A 16 -18.44 -0.24 21.52
C ARG A 16 -17.59 -0.28 22.80
N PHE A 17 -16.64 -1.20 22.90
CA PHE A 17 -15.90 -1.49 24.14
C PHE A 17 -14.54 -0.81 24.26
N ASP A 18 -14.05 -0.10 23.24
CA ASP A 18 -12.69 0.49 23.29
C ASP A 18 -12.67 1.99 23.66
N ARG A 19 -13.70 2.47 24.39
CA ARG A 19 -13.66 3.83 24.95
C ARG A 19 -12.97 3.93 26.32
N ASP A 20 -12.63 2.81 26.95
CA ASP A 20 -12.22 2.81 28.37
C ASP A 20 -11.00 1.93 28.68
N VAL A 21 -9.86 2.15 28.03
CA VAL A 21 -8.56 1.67 28.56
C VAL A 21 -7.57 2.84 28.67
N ASP A 22 -7.82 3.67 29.68
CA ASP A 22 -6.79 4.50 30.33
C ASP A 22 -6.14 3.66 31.43
N ASP A 23 -5.32 2.68 31.06
CA ASP A 23 -4.47 1.95 32.00
C ASP A 23 -3.07 1.86 31.41
N GLY A 24 -2.27 2.94 31.56
CA GLY A 24 -0.80 3.03 31.57
C GLY A 24 0.10 2.14 30.68
N SER A 25 -0.48 1.40 29.75
CA SER A 25 0.00 0.21 29.03
C SER A 25 -0.81 0.00 27.74
N ALA A 26 -1.63 0.97 27.34
CA ALA A 26 -2.34 0.95 26.06
C ALA A 26 -1.31 0.84 24.94
N LEU A 27 -1.23 -0.34 24.33
CA LEU A 27 -0.39 -0.57 23.17
C LEU A 27 -0.87 0.40 22.09
N ASN A 28 0.00 1.32 21.64
CA ASN A 28 -0.26 2.29 20.56
C ASN A 28 -0.45 1.62 19.18
N GLY A 29 -1.13 0.48 19.13
CA GLY A 29 -1.29 -0.39 17.97
C GLY A 29 -2.60 -0.15 17.23
N VAL A 30 -2.83 -0.99 16.22
CA VAL A 30 -4.09 -1.09 15.48
C VAL A 30 -4.77 -2.37 15.94
N ASP A 31 -6.04 -2.29 16.33
CA ASP A 31 -6.86 -3.47 16.63
C ASP A 31 -8.29 -3.25 16.12
N VAL A 32 -8.60 -3.83 14.95
CA VAL A 32 -9.88 -3.60 14.26
C VAL A 32 -10.48 -4.92 13.82
N HIS A 33 -11.69 -5.21 14.28
CA HIS A 33 -12.41 -6.44 13.95
C HIS A 33 -13.34 -6.27 12.74
N GLY A 34 -13.60 -7.38 12.04
CA GLY A 34 -14.62 -7.45 11.00
C GLY A 34 -14.36 -6.57 9.77
N VAL A 35 -13.09 -6.29 9.47
CA VAL A 35 -12.68 -5.47 8.32
C VAL A 35 -13.07 -6.18 7.02
N THR A 36 -13.98 -5.56 6.27
CA THR A 36 -14.37 -6.00 4.93
C THR A 36 -13.97 -4.93 3.93
N LEU A 37 -13.22 -5.35 2.91
CA LEU A 37 -12.70 -4.48 1.85
C LEU A 37 -13.24 -4.97 0.52
N SER A 38 -13.97 -4.12 -0.20
CA SER A 38 -14.46 -4.41 -1.54
C SER A 38 -14.04 -3.32 -2.53
N VAL A 39 -13.75 -3.73 -3.75
CA VAL A 39 -13.30 -2.84 -4.82
C VAL A 39 -14.14 -3.11 -6.05
N ALA A 40 -14.87 -2.09 -6.53
CA ALA A 40 -15.78 -2.20 -7.68
C ALA A 40 -16.72 -3.42 -7.58
N GLY A 41 -17.24 -3.69 -6.38
CA GLY A 41 -18.12 -4.83 -6.10
C GLY A 41 -17.43 -6.18 -5.87
N ARG A 42 -16.09 -6.27 -6.01
CA ARG A 42 -15.32 -7.47 -5.69
C ARG A 42 -14.79 -7.40 -4.26
N THR A 43 -15.17 -8.35 -3.41
CA THR A 43 -14.62 -8.48 -2.06
C THR A 43 -13.19 -9.02 -2.12
N LEU A 44 -12.27 -8.28 -1.50
CA LEU A 44 -10.84 -8.61 -1.39
C LEU A 44 -10.49 -9.13 0.01
N LEU A 45 -11.10 -8.56 1.04
CA LEU A 45 -11.04 -9.05 2.42
C LEU A 45 -12.46 -9.14 2.96
N GLN A 46 -12.77 -10.20 3.70
CA GLN A 46 -14.08 -10.44 4.30
C GLN A 46 -13.92 -10.69 5.79
N GLU A 47 -14.55 -9.85 6.61
CA GLU A 47 -14.61 -9.97 8.08
C GLU A 47 -13.24 -10.21 8.75
N ALA A 48 -12.18 -9.62 8.21
CA ALA A 48 -10.82 -9.82 8.70
C ALA A 48 -10.57 -9.09 10.03
N HIS A 49 -9.71 -9.66 10.86
CA HIS A 49 -9.19 -9.00 12.06
C HIS A 49 -7.83 -8.40 11.75
N LEU A 50 -7.72 -7.07 11.84
CA LEU A 50 -6.50 -6.32 11.61
C LEU A 50 -5.89 -5.93 12.95
N GLN A 51 -4.83 -6.64 13.35
CA GLN A 51 -4.09 -6.37 14.58
C GLN A 51 -2.62 -6.06 14.26
N LEU A 52 -2.16 -4.85 14.58
CA LEU A 52 -0.77 -4.40 14.42
C LEU A 52 -0.25 -3.89 15.76
N VAL A 53 0.81 -4.51 16.27
CA VAL A 53 1.42 -4.16 17.55
C VAL A 53 2.62 -3.22 17.31
N PRO A 54 2.80 -2.15 18.12
CA PRO A 54 3.97 -1.28 18.00
C PRO A 54 5.28 -2.04 18.18
N GLY A 55 6.28 -1.71 17.36
CA GLY A 55 7.60 -2.34 17.39
C GLY A 55 7.72 -3.61 16.55
N GLU A 56 6.60 -4.17 16.08
CA GLU A 56 6.60 -5.37 15.24
C GLU A 56 6.70 -5.05 13.75
N ARG A 57 7.21 -6.01 12.97
CA ARG A 57 7.33 -5.92 11.51
C ARG A 57 6.43 -6.95 10.84
N TYR A 58 5.54 -6.49 9.97
CA TYR A 58 4.56 -7.33 9.29
C TYR A 58 4.82 -7.39 7.79
N GLY A 59 4.66 -8.58 7.20
CA GLY A 59 4.69 -8.78 5.75
C GLY A 59 3.31 -9.19 5.24
N PHE A 60 2.80 -8.50 4.23
CA PHE A 60 1.57 -8.89 3.53
C PHE A 60 1.93 -9.76 2.33
N ILE A 61 1.54 -11.03 2.35
CA ILE A 61 1.85 -12.01 1.31
C ILE A 61 0.56 -12.43 0.61
N GLY A 62 0.63 -12.57 -0.72
CA GLY A 62 -0.50 -13.02 -1.52
C GLY A 62 -0.25 -12.76 -3.01
N ALA A 63 -1.09 -13.31 -3.88
CA ALA A 63 -1.00 -13.10 -5.32
C ALA A 63 -1.14 -11.62 -5.71
N ASN A 64 -0.70 -11.27 -6.92
CA ASN A 64 -0.98 -9.96 -7.51
C ASN A 64 -2.49 -9.79 -7.66
N GLY A 65 -3.00 -8.61 -7.30
CA GLY A 65 -4.44 -8.35 -7.26
C GLY A 65 -5.19 -8.90 -6.04
N ALA A 66 -4.51 -9.51 -5.06
CA ALA A 66 -5.14 -9.95 -3.81
C ALA A 66 -5.59 -8.81 -2.87
N GLY A 67 -5.34 -7.55 -3.23
CA GLY A 67 -5.77 -6.38 -2.45
C GLY A 67 -4.77 -5.82 -1.44
N LYS A 68 -3.50 -6.29 -1.46
CA LYS A 68 -2.44 -5.83 -0.55
C LYS A 68 -2.22 -4.32 -0.61
N SER A 69 -1.95 -3.79 -1.80
CA SER A 69 -1.73 -2.35 -2.00
C SER A 69 -2.99 -1.54 -1.69
N THR A 70 -4.18 -2.10 -1.97
CA THR A 70 -5.46 -1.47 -1.62
C THR A 70 -5.63 -1.35 -0.10
N LEU A 71 -5.32 -2.41 0.65
CA LEU A 71 -5.37 -2.40 2.12
C LEU A 71 -4.39 -1.38 2.70
N LEU A 72 -3.15 -1.36 2.20
CA LEU A 72 -2.11 -0.40 2.62
C LEU A 72 -2.54 1.05 2.36
N ARG A 73 -3.12 1.34 1.19
CA ARG A 73 -3.72 2.65 0.88
C ARG A 73 -4.87 2.99 1.83
N CYS A 74 -5.76 2.05 2.12
CA CYS A 74 -6.88 2.30 3.05
C CYS A 74 -6.40 2.61 4.48
N MET A 75 -5.32 1.98 4.94
CA MET A 75 -4.68 2.30 6.22
C MET A 75 -4.05 3.69 6.19
N ALA A 76 -3.30 4.02 5.14
CA ALA A 76 -2.67 5.33 4.97
C ALA A 76 -3.68 6.48 4.89
N ASP A 77 -4.77 6.27 4.15
CA ASP A 77 -5.86 7.23 4.00
C ASP A 77 -6.82 7.25 5.21
N LYS A 78 -6.58 6.41 6.24
CA LYS A 78 -7.44 6.24 7.43
C LYS A 78 -8.90 5.96 7.07
N ARG A 79 -9.13 5.12 6.05
CA ARG A 79 -10.46 4.77 5.53
C ARG A 79 -11.12 3.58 6.24
N ILE A 80 -10.37 2.87 7.09
CA ILE A 80 -10.88 1.74 7.86
C ILE A 80 -11.57 2.29 9.12
N PRO A 81 -12.88 2.06 9.34
CA PRO A 81 -13.55 2.45 10.58
C PRO A 81 -12.88 1.80 11.80
N GLY A 82 -12.72 2.56 12.89
CA GLY A 82 -12.01 2.09 14.09
C GLY A 82 -10.47 2.15 13.99
N TYR A 83 -9.90 2.57 12.85
CA TYR A 83 -8.45 2.75 12.74
C TYR A 83 -7.98 3.95 13.61
N PRO A 84 -6.86 3.82 14.35
CA PRO A 84 -6.46 4.80 15.36
C PRO A 84 -6.16 6.17 14.75
N GLN A 85 -6.90 7.19 15.17
CA GLN A 85 -6.74 8.55 14.62
C GLN A 85 -5.42 9.22 15.00
N GLY A 86 -4.89 8.91 16.19
CA GLY A 86 -3.60 9.42 16.68
C GLY A 86 -2.37 8.79 16.02
N SER A 87 -2.55 7.79 15.14
CA SER A 87 -1.44 7.17 14.43
C SER A 87 -0.93 8.05 13.27
N VAL A 88 0.38 7.99 13.02
CA VAL A 88 1.01 8.51 11.80
C VAL A 88 1.27 7.32 10.90
N THR A 89 0.65 7.29 9.71
CA THR A 89 0.87 6.25 8.71
C THR A 89 1.52 6.89 7.48
N VAL A 90 2.67 6.36 7.07
CA VAL A 90 3.40 6.80 5.87
C VAL A 90 3.37 5.65 4.87
N LEU A 91 2.82 5.92 3.69
CA LEU A 91 2.84 4.98 2.58
C LEU A 91 3.95 5.39 1.62
N VAL A 92 4.86 4.46 1.36
CA VAL A 92 5.83 4.61 0.27
C VAL A 92 5.20 3.99 -0.96
N GLU A 93 4.98 4.80 -2.00
CA GLU A 93 4.48 4.28 -3.26
C GLU A 93 5.53 3.37 -3.90
N GLN A 94 5.05 2.33 -4.59
CA GLN A 94 5.94 1.44 -5.31
C GLN A 94 6.55 2.21 -6.49
N GLU A 95 7.86 2.40 -6.50
CA GLU A 95 8.59 2.85 -7.69
C GLU A 95 8.62 1.72 -8.71
N ASP A 96 8.11 2.07 -9.90
CA ASP A 96 7.95 1.31 -11.13
C ASP A 96 7.34 -0.10 -11.10
N VAL A 97 6.42 -0.27 -12.05
CA VAL A 97 5.78 -1.53 -12.40
C VAL A 97 6.85 -2.37 -13.07
N GLY A 98 7.34 -3.41 -12.40
CA GLY A 98 8.17 -4.43 -13.04
C GLY A 98 7.49 -4.89 -14.33
N ASP A 99 8.14 -4.66 -15.47
CA ASP A 99 7.66 -5.10 -16.77
C ASP A 99 8.23 -6.49 -17.10
N GLU A 100 7.91 -7.02 -18.29
CA GLU A 100 8.45 -8.30 -18.76
C GLU A 100 9.93 -8.23 -19.16
N ARG A 101 10.60 -7.07 -19.03
CA ARG A 101 12.03 -6.98 -19.35
C ARG A 101 12.80 -7.77 -18.30
N ASP A 102 13.93 -8.30 -18.74
CA ASP A 102 14.90 -8.91 -17.85
C ASP A 102 15.22 -7.93 -16.70
N PRO A 103 15.24 -8.37 -15.42
CA PRO A 103 15.53 -7.51 -14.28
C PRO A 103 16.83 -6.72 -14.44
N VAL A 104 17.84 -7.30 -15.10
CA VAL A 104 19.11 -6.63 -15.39
C VAL A 104 18.91 -5.48 -16.37
N VAL A 105 18.06 -5.66 -17.38
CA VAL A 105 17.72 -4.60 -18.35
C VAL A 105 16.90 -3.49 -17.70
N SER A 106 15.98 -3.82 -16.79
CA SER A 106 15.22 -2.83 -16.02
C SER A 106 16.14 -1.96 -15.15
N VAL A 107 17.06 -2.60 -14.41
CA VAL A 107 18.02 -1.89 -13.53
C VAL A 107 19.04 -1.08 -14.33
N LEU A 108 19.50 -1.57 -15.48
CA LEU A 108 20.38 -0.79 -16.35
C LEU A 108 19.64 0.39 -17.01
N GLY A 109 18.36 0.22 -17.32
CA GLY A 109 17.52 1.26 -17.93
C GLY A 109 17.16 2.40 -16.98
N SER A 110 17.14 2.16 -15.66
CA SER A 110 16.90 3.20 -14.66
C SER A 110 18.13 4.10 -14.40
N ASN A 111 19.29 3.80 -15.01
CA ASN A 111 20.49 4.62 -14.87
C ASN A 111 20.50 5.75 -15.92
N GLU A 112 20.04 6.93 -15.53
CA GLU A 112 19.93 8.12 -16.38
C GLU A 112 21.27 8.55 -16.99
N GLU A 113 22.37 8.43 -16.26
CA GLU A 113 23.72 8.78 -16.75
C GLU A 113 24.12 7.85 -17.90
N LEU A 114 23.89 6.55 -17.73
CA LEU A 114 24.22 5.53 -18.72
C LEU A 114 23.32 5.63 -19.96
N ALA A 115 22.06 6.04 -19.79
CA ALA A 115 21.15 6.34 -20.90
C ALA A 115 21.62 7.56 -21.70
N THR A 116 22.09 8.61 -21.01
CA THR A 116 22.59 9.84 -21.62
C THR A 116 23.85 9.57 -22.45
N LEU A 117 24.83 8.87 -21.88
CA LEU A 117 26.08 8.52 -22.57
C LEU A 117 25.85 7.64 -23.81
N ARG A 118 24.90 6.70 -23.76
CA ARG A 118 24.54 5.87 -24.93
C ARG A 118 23.86 6.68 -26.03
N ALA A 119 23.05 7.68 -25.68
CA ALA A 119 22.44 8.57 -26.65
C ALA A 119 23.50 9.45 -27.35
N GLU A 120 24.47 9.97 -26.60
CA GLU A 120 25.62 10.70 -27.15
C GLU A 120 26.48 9.82 -28.07
N GLU A 121 26.79 8.58 -27.64
CA GLU A 121 27.53 7.62 -28.46
C GLU A 121 26.79 7.32 -29.78
N THR A 122 25.46 7.16 -29.72
CA THR A 122 24.64 6.91 -30.91
C THR A 122 24.65 8.11 -31.87
N LEU A 123 24.63 9.34 -31.35
CA LEU A 123 24.75 10.57 -32.13
C LEU A 123 26.11 10.69 -32.82
N LEU A 124 27.20 10.45 -32.08
CA LEU A 124 28.56 10.49 -32.62
C LEU A 124 28.79 9.40 -33.68
N ALA A 125 28.24 8.20 -33.47
CA ALA A 125 28.30 7.10 -34.43
C ALA A 125 27.46 7.36 -35.69
N ALA A 126 26.41 8.18 -35.60
CA ALA A 126 25.55 8.57 -36.72
C ALA A 126 26.14 9.69 -37.61
N GLY A 127 27.29 10.26 -37.24
CA GLY A 127 28.04 11.20 -38.09
C GLY A 127 27.49 12.62 -38.14
N LEU A 128 26.89 13.09 -37.04
CA LEU A 128 26.66 14.52 -36.79
C LEU A 128 27.75 15.09 -35.86
#